data_AF-A0A841VRB8-F1
#
_entry.id   AF-A0A841VRB8-F1
#
_cell.length_a   1.000
_cell.length_b   1.000
_cell.length_c   1.000
_cell.angle_alpha   90.00
_cell.angle_beta   90.00
_cell.angle_gamma   90.00
#
_symmetry.space_group_name_H-M   'P 1'
#
loop_
_entity.id
_entity.type
_entity.pdbx_description
1 polymer ?
#
loop_
_entity_poly.entity_id
_entity_poly.type
_entity_poly.pdbx_seq_one_letter_code
_entity_poly.pdbx_strand_id
1 'polypeptide(L)'
;MKKIVGLFVMSLLLTVTVAGFLIGRVTIDKVQAQDAGFVCPTKDIAATQCKGPEDCLYPNPDDCTTFIQCTVDTNGVTGTPVVMPCAPATPPLEWNDIKKECDYAGQPGTCSANSGVQ
;
A
#
# COMPACT_ATOMS: atom_id res chain seq x y z
N MET A 1 -15.12 28.61 -68.53
CA MET A 1 -16.56 28.23 -68.65
C MET A 1 -17.02 27.81 -67.24
N LYS A 2 -17.67 28.69 -66.45
CA LYS A 2 -19.08 28.57 -65.94
C LYS A 2 -19.50 27.11 -65.67
N LYS A 3 -19.93 26.67 -64.47
CA LYS A 3 -21.20 26.96 -63.75
C LYS A 3 -21.09 26.46 -62.27
N ILE A 4 -21.42 27.27 -61.24
CA ILE A 4 -22.71 27.37 -60.50
C ILE A 4 -23.05 26.10 -59.70
N VAL A 5 -22.84 26.13 -58.36
CA VAL A 5 -23.85 26.16 -57.26
C VAL A 5 -24.80 24.95 -57.22
N GLY A 6 -24.78 24.22 -56.11
CA GLY A 6 -25.73 23.15 -55.79
C GLY A 6 -25.65 22.76 -54.31
N LEU A 7 -26.47 23.43 -53.51
CA LEU A 7 -26.69 23.26 -52.08
C LEU A 7 -27.80 22.20 -51.86
N PHE A 8 -27.78 21.54 -50.68
CA PHE A 8 -28.80 20.64 -50.10
C PHE A 8 -28.93 19.23 -50.70
N VAL A 9 -28.54 18.20 -49.93
CA VAL A 9 -29.51 17.34 -49.24
C VAL A 9 -28.94 16.95 -47.87
N MET A 10 -29.57 17.47 -46.83
CA MET A 10 -29.45 17.07 -45.44
C MET A 10 -30.02 15.66 -45.29
N SER A 11 -29.22 14.67 -44.90
CA SER A 11 -29.72 13.37 -44.43
C SER A 11 -29.15 13.07 -43.04
N LEU A 12 -30.09 12.89 -42.14
CA LEU A 12 -30.00 12.72 -40.70
C LEU A 12 -29.51 11.30 -40.35
N LEU A 13 -28.90 11.17 -39.16
CA LEU A 13 -28.72 9.96 -38.33
C LEU A 13 -27.54 9.02 -38.64
N LEU A 14 -26.43 9.22 -37.92
CA LEU A 14 -26.07 8.37 -36.77
C LEU A 14 -24.96 9.06 -35.98
N THR A 15 -25.29 9.67 -34.84
CA THR A 15 -24.31 10.12 -33.86
C THR A 15 -23.70 8.90 -33.21
N VAL A 16 -22.51 8.48 -33.65
CA VAL A 16 -21.69 7.58 -32.82
C VAL A 16 -21.07 8.44 -31.73
N THR A 17 -21.78 8.60 -30.62
CA THR A 17 -21.17 9.05 -29.36
C THR A 17 -20.21 7.95 -28.93
N VAL A 18 -18.96 8.05 -29.37
CA VAL A 18 -17.86 7.34 -28.70
C VAL A 18 -17.64 8.09 -27.39
N ALA A 19 -18.46 7.78 -26.38
CA ALA A 19 -18.09 7.93 -24.99
C ALA A 19 -16.99 6.89 -24.70
N GLY A 20 -15.83 7.09 -25.31
CA GLY A 20 -14.64 6.29 -25.12
C GLY A 20 -13.99 6.70 -23.81
N PHE A 21 -14.60 6.23 -22.73
CA PHE A 21 -13.96 5.79 -21.48
C PHE A 21 -12.58 6.42 -21.23
N LEU A 22 -12.57 7.50 -20.45
CA LEU A 22 -11.41 7.92 -19.66
C LEU A 22 -11.10 6.81 -18.64
N ILE A 23 -10.55 5.68 -19.08
CA ILE A 23 -9.81 4.78 -18.18
C ILE A 23 -8.37 5.25 -18.19
N GLY A 24 -8.12 6.21 -17.32
CA GLY A 24 -6.77 6.47 -16.85
C GLY A 24 -6.12 5.16 -16.46
N ARG A 25 -4.88 4.97 -16.90
CA ARG A 25 -4.01 3.94 -16.33
C ARG A 25 -3.73 4.33 -14.88
N VAL A 26 -4.56 3.88 -13.95
CA VAL A 26 -4.19 3.83 -12.54
C VAL A 26 -3.28 2.61 -12.41
N THR A 27 -1.97 2.85 -12.43
CA THR A 27 -0.99 1.87 -11.97
C THR A 27 -1.15 1.74 -10.46
N ILE A 28 -1.95 0.78 -9.99
CA ILE A 28 -2.00 0.39 -8.57
C ILE A 28 -0.73 -0.45 -8.31
N ASP A 29 0.43 0.19 -8.27
CA ASP A 29 1.71 -0.46 -7.97
C ASP A 29 2.26 0.10 -6.65
N LYS A 30 1.47 -0.04 -5.58
CA LYS A 30 1.88 -0.20 -4.18
C LYS A 30 0.61 -0.27 -3.34
N VAL A 31 0.34 -1.42 -2.75
CA VAL A 31 -0.61 -1.54 -1.64
C VAL A 31 0.01 -0.74 -0.50
N GLN A 32 -0.37 0.54 -0.38
CA GLN A 32 0.03 1.37 0.73
C GLN A 32 -0.69 0.84 1.97
N ALA A 33 0.03 0.71 3.09
CA ALA A 33 -0.51 0.28 4.39
C ALA A 33 -1.65 1.16 4.94
N GLN A 34 -2.04 2.20 4.21
CA GLN A 34 -3.15 3.08 4.57
C GLN A 34 -4.51 2.37 4.60
N ASP A 35 -4.67 1.21 3.98
CA ASP A 35 -5.96 0.53 3.90
C ASP A 35 -6.40 -0.14 5.23
N ALA A 36 -5.45 -0.46 6.12
CA ALA A 36 -5.73 -1.08 7.41
C ALA A 36 -6.02 -0.09 8.56
N GLY A 37 -6.03 1.22 8.28
CA GLY A 37 -6.29 2.25 9.31
C GLY A 37 -5.22 2.35 10.42
N PHE A 38 -4.10 1.63 10.31
CA PHE A 38 -2.98 1.77 11.23
C PHE A 38 -2.37 3.16 11.12
N VAL A 39 -2.15 3.82 12.26
CA VAL A 39 -1.51 5.13 12.35
C VAL A 39 -0.22 4.99 13.15
N CYS A 40 0.89 5.48 12.58
CA CYS A 40 2.19 5.47 13.24
C CYS A 40 2.14 6.18 14.60
N PRO A 41 2.56 5.52 15.70
CA PRO A 41 2.60 6.14 17.02
C PRO A 41 3.53 7.37 17.06
N THR A 42 2.95 8.56 17.18
CA THR A 42 3.72 9.82 17.25
C THR A 42 4.65 9.89 18.46
N LYS A 43 4.32 9.16 19.54
CA LYS A 43 5.18 9.04 20.72
C LYS A 43 6.53 8.39 20.39
N ASP A 44 6.52 7.34 19.59
CA ASP A 44 7.73 6.60 19.23
C ASP A 44 8.56 7.43 18.24
N ILE A 45 7.91 8.08 17.27
CA ILE A 45 8.54 9.04 16.36
C ILE A 45 9.21 10.18 17.15
N ALA A 46 8.52 10.78 18.11
CA ALA A 46 9.08 11.86 18.93
C ALA A 46 10.27 11.39 19.78
N ALA A 47 10.23 10.14 20.27
CA ALA A 47 11.29 9.58 21.11
C ALA A 47 12.55 9.19 20.33
N THR A 48 12.39 8.57 19.16
CA THR A 48 13.51 7.91 18.46
C THR A 48 13.79 8.46 17.08
N GLN A 49 12.84 9.19 16.49
CA GLN A 49 12.85 9.63 15.10
C GLN A 49 13.06 8.47 14.12
N CYS A 50 12.70 7.24 14.52
CA CYS A 50 12.83 6.00 13.76
C CYS A 50 14.25 5.79 13.20
N LYS A 51 15.29 6.10 13.99
CA LYS A 51 16.69 6.06 13.57
C LYS A 51 17.40 4.76 13.91
N GLY A 52 17.00 4.09 14.98
CA GLY A 52 17.52 2.80 15.40
C GLY A 52 17.00 1.67 14.52
N PRO A 53 17.72 0.54 14.47
CA PRO A 53 17.36 -0.60 13.62
C PRO A 53 16.01 -1.25 14.00
N GLU A 54 15.60 -1.13 15.26
CA GLU A 54 14.37 -1.71 15.80
C GLU A 54 13.26 -0.66 16.02
N ASP A 55 13.57 0.61 15.75
CA ASP A 55 12.64 1.71 16.02
C ASP A 55 11.50 1.73 15.01
N CYS A 56 10.30 2.00 15.51
CA CYS A 56 9.11 2.21 14.71
C CYS A 56 8.74 1.04 13.78
N LEU A 57 9.00 -0.18 14.25
CA LEU A 57 8.60 -1.44 13.61
C LEU A 57 7.46 -2.10 14.41
N TYR A 58 6.40 -2.48 13.72
CA TYR A 58 5.15 -2.96 14.32
C TYR A 58 4.60 -4.19 13.59
N PRO A 59 3.81 -5.03 14.26
CA PRO A 59 3.18 -6.17 13.61
C PRO A 59 2.12 -5.70 12.60
N ASN A 60 2.01 -6.40 11.48
CA ASN A 60 0.85 -6.26 10.61
C ASN A 60 -0.29 -7.16 11.16
N PRO A 61 -1.46 -6.61 11.52
CA PRO A 61 -2.58 -7.41 12.03
C PRO A 61 -3.18 -8.38 11.01
N ASP A 62 -2.97 -8.14 9.71
CA ASP A 62 -3.64 -8.91 8.64
C ASP A 62 -2.77 -10.00 8.03
N ASP A 63 -1.43 -9.87 8.09
CA ASP A 63 -0.49 -10.80 7.46
C ASP A 63 0.82 -10.92 8.26
N CYS A 64 0.99 -12.08 8.87
CA CYS A 64 2.14 -12.45 9.69
C CYS A 64 3.46 -12.53 8.92
N THR A 65 3.43 -12.66 7.60
CA THR A 65 4.63 -12.65 6.73
C THR A 65 5.07 -11.23 6.38
N THR A 66 4.45 -10.22 6.98
CA THR A 66 4.77 -8.81 6.80
C THR A 66 4.80 -8.07 8.13
N PHE A 67 5.37 -6.89 8.12
CA PHE A 67 5.38 -5.97 9.27
C PHE A 67 5.17 -4.54 8.78
N ILE A 68 4.87 -3.63 9.69
CA ILE A 68 4.70 -2.21 9.39
C ILE A 68 5.94 -1.48 9.85
N GLN A 69 6.60 -0.78 8.92
CA GLN A 69 7.65 0.17 9.21
C GLN A 69 7.10 1.59 9.05
N CYS A 70 7.25 2.41 10.07
CA CYS A 70 6.91 3.83 9.97
C CYS A 70 8.09 4.64 9.43
N THR A 71 7.85 5.37 8.34
CA THR A 71 8.80 6.35 7.81
C THR A 71 8.42 7.73 8.32
N VAL A 72 9.34 8.44 8.97
CA VAL A 72 9.09 9.79 9.50
C VAL A 72 8.82 10.75 8.34
N ASP A 73 7.73 11.50 8.43
CA ASP A 73 7.37 12.51 7.43
C ASP A 73 8.30 13.73 7.54
N THR A 74 8.29 14.60 6.52
CA THR A 74 9.17 15.79 6.48
C THR A 74 8.98 16.76 7.64
N ASN A 75 7.84 16.69 8.35
CA ASN A 75 7.56 17.52 9.52
C ASN A 75 8.25 17.01 10.81
N GLY A 76 8.81 15.78 10.81
CA GLY A 76 9.47 15.17 11.97
C GLY A 76 8.53 14.74 13.11
N VAL A 77 7.21 14.87 12.93
CA VAL A 77 6.19 14.66 13.98
C VAL A 77 5.28 13.47 13.66
N THR A 78 4.90 13.32 12.39
CA THR A 78 4.08 12.20 11.91
C THR A 78 4.92 11.22 11.13
N GLY A 79 4.33 10.06 10.86
CA GLY A 79 4.97 9.05 10.02
C GLY A 79 3.96 8.35 9.14
N THR A 80 4.43 7.95 7.97
CA THR A 80 3.68 7.17 7.01
C THR A 80 3.94 5.68 7.26
N PRO A 81 2.91 4.86 7.51
CA PRO A 81 3.08 3.41 7.65
C PRO A 81 3.33 2.76 6.29
N VAL A 82 4.29 1.85 6.24
CA VAL A 82 4.64 1.08 5.04
C VAL A 82 4.65 -0.39 5.41
N VAL A 83 3.88 -1.21 4.68
CA VAL A 83 3.93 -2.67 4.83
C VAL A 83 5.21 -3.17 4.17
N MET A 84 6.01 -3.88 4.94
CA MET A 84 7.27 -4.47 4.53
C MET A 84 7.15 -5.99 4.58
N PRO A 85 7.48 -6.70 3.49
CA PRO A 85 7.45 -8.15 3.49
C PRO A 85 8.65 -8.71 4.26
N CYS A 86 8.43 -9.83 4.94
CA CYS A 86 9.54 -10.69 5.34
C CYS A 86 10.23 -11.29 4.12
N ALA A 87 11.50 -11.66 4.29
CA ALA A 87 12.27 -12.28 3.21
C ALA A 87 11.61 -13.61 2.77
N PRO A 88 11.53 -13.89 1.46
CA PRO A 88 10.99 -15.15 0.98
C PRO A 88 11.79 -16.35 1.52
N ALA A 89 11.10 -17.31 2.14
CA ALA A 89 11.70 -18.53 2.69
C ALA A 89 10.71 -19.71 2.68
N THR A 90 11.24 -20.93 2.82
CA THR A 90 10.46 -22.16 3.01
C THR A 90 11.07 -22.96 4.17
N PRO A 91 10.40 -23.06 5.34
CA PRO A 91 9.08 -22.48 5.66
C PRO A 91 9.09 -20.94 5.66
N PRO A 92 7.93 -20.28 5.50
CA PRO A 92 7.85 -18.82 5.51
C PRO A 92 8.34 -18.24 6.85
N LEU A 93 8.95 -17.06 6.77
CA LEU A 93 9.29 -16.26 7.95
C LEU A 93 8.07 -15.44 8.38
N GLU A 94 7.96 -15.23 9.69
CA GLU A 94 6.93 -14.41 10.31
C GLU A 94 7.55 -13.26 11.10
N TRP A 95 6.82 -12.16 11.23
CA TRP A 95 7.23 -11.07 12.11
C TRP A 95 7.31 -11.54 13.57
N ASN A 96 8.46 -11.31 14.19
CA ASN A 96 8.69 -11.50 15.63
C ASN A 96 8.70 -10.15 16.33
N ASP A 97 7.63 -9.83 17.06
CA ASP A 97 7.49 -8.51 17.67
C ASP A 97 8.37 -8.28 18.91
N ILE A 98 8.91 -9.36 19.49
CA ILE A 98 9.85 -9.30 20.62
C ILE A 98 11.23 -8.89 20.13
N LYS A 99 11.68 -9.49 19.03
CA LYS A 99 13.01 -9.23 18.45
C LYS A 99 13.02 -8.11 17.42
N LYS A 100 11.84 -7.66 16.97
CA LYS A 100 11.66 -6.68 15.89
C LYS A 100 12.34 -7.10 14.58
N GLU A 101 12.22 -8.38 14.23
CA GLU A 101 12.76 -8.97 13.01
C GLU A 101 11.85 -10.07 12.45
N CYS A 102 12.07 -10.47 11.19
CA CYS A 102 11.44 -11.66 10.63
C CYS A 102 12.19 -12.92 11.10
N ASP A 103 11.48 -13.86 11.70
CA ASP A 103 12.02 -15.09 12.27
C ASP A 103 11.21 -16.31 11.78
N TYR A 104 11.69 -17.52 12.04
CA TYR A 104 10.95 -18.72 11.69
C TYR A 104 9.61 -18.78 12.44
N ALA A 105 8.55 -19.18 11.73
CA ALA A 105 7.24 -19.39 12.33
C ALA A 105 7.31 -20.31 13.56
N GLY A 106 6.61 -19.95 14.63
CA GLY A 106 6.55 -20.72 15.88
C GLY A 106 7.63 -20.37 16.91
N GLN A 107 8.55 -19.44 16.60
CA GLN A 107 9.44 -18.87 17.61
C GLN A 107 8.67 -17.95 18.57
N PRO A 108 9.05 -17.83 19.86
CA PRO A 108 8.40 -16.90 20.79
C PRO A 108 8.34 -15.47 20.23
N GLY A 109 7.15 -14.86 20.28
CA GLY A 109 6.92 -13.51 19.73
C GLY A 109 6.44 -13.47 18.28
N THR A 110 6.46 -14.61 17.56
CA THR A 110 5.85 -14.74 16.23
C THR A 110 4.33 -14.99 16.31
N CYS A 111 3.61 -14.69 15.24
CA CYS A 111 2.17 -14.96 15.13
C CYS A 111 1.80 -16.41 15.41
N SER A 112 2.51 -17.36 14.81
CA SER A 112 2.21 -18.78 14.95
C SER A 112 2.44 -19.30 16.36
N ALA A 113 3.33 -18.66 17.14
CA ALA A 113 3.47 -18.93 18.56
C ALA A 113 2.31 -18.37 19.40
N ASN A 114 1.70 -17.27 18.94
CA ASN A 114 0.58 -16.58 19.61
C ASN A 114 -0.81 -17.06 19.14
N SER A 115 -0.92 -17.86 18.09
CA SER A 115 -2.19 -18.41 17.57
C SER A 115 -2.87 -19.41 18.51
N GLY A 116 -2.23 -19.75 19.65
CA GLY A 116 -2.82 -20.47 20.78
C GLY A 116 -3.21 -19.60 21.97
N VAL A 117 -3.10 -18.27 21.86
CA VAL A 117 -3.44 -17.28 22.89
C VAL A 117 -4.30 -16.20 22.24
N GLN A 118 -5.56 -16.53 21.97
CA GLN A 118 -6.64 -15.54 21.80
C GLN A 118 -7.65 -15.74 22.93
#